data_AF-A0A0G8EQ11-F1
#
_entry.id   AF-A0A0G8EQ11-F1
#
_cell.length_a   1.000
_cell.length_b   1.000
_cell.length_c   1.000
_cell.angle_alpha   90.00
_cell.angle_beta   90.00
_cell.angle_gamma   90.00
#
_symmetry.space_group_name_H-M   'P 1'
#
loop_
_entity.id
_entity.type
_entity.pdbx_description
1 polymer ?
#
loop_
_entity_poly.entity_id
_entity_poly.type
_entity_poly.pdbx_seq_one_letter_code
_entity_poly.pdbx_strand_id
1 'polypeptide(L)' 'MQGGLAYSEEKLREIFKEFEVIEIRKMKQIEQPNTMFGESFLWTALFKKK' A
#
# COMPACT_ATOMS: atom_id res chain seq x y z
N MET A 1 -0.44 20.46 9.20
CA MET A 1 -0.82 19.03 9.11
C MET A 1 0.47 18.22 9.13
N GLN A 2 0.84 17.66 10.28
CA GLN A 2 1.97 16.72 10.36
C GLN A 2 1.47 15.36 9.85
N GLY A 3 1.17 15.30 8.53
CA GLY A 3 0.69 14.08 7.89
C GLY A 3 1.62 12.95 8.24
N GLY A 4 1.09 11.96 8.98
CA GLY A 4 1.88 10.87 9.54
C GLY A 4 2.73 10.22 8.47
N LEU A 5 3.95 9.84 8.84
CA LEU A 5 4.92 9.16 7.98
C LEU A 5 4.25 7.98 7.28
N ALA A 6 3.79 8.19 6.04
CA ALA A 6 3.26 7.13 5.23
C ALA A 6 4.38 6.09 5.04
N TYR A 7 4.04 4.81 5.19
CA TYR A 7 5.00 3.75 4.95
C TYR A 7 5.60 3.88 3.55
N SER A 8 6.93 3.81 3.43
CA SER A 8 7.59 3.66 2.13
C SER A 8 7.49 2.22 1.64
N GLU A 9 7.77 1.99 0.36
CA GLU A 9 7.88 0.63 -0.17
C GLU A 9 8.93 -0.19 0.60
N GLU A 10 10.10 0.38 0.91
CA GLU A 10 11.13 -0.34 1.65
C GLU A 10 10.63 -0.76 3.03
N LYS A 11 9.90 0.15 3.71
CA LYS A 11 9.37 -0.13 5.05
C LYS A 11 8.30 -1.22 5.03
N LEU A 12 7.47 -1.27 3.98
CA LEU A 12 6.51 -2.37 3.80
C LEU A 12 7.23 -3.71 3.61
N ARG A 13 8.30 -3.75 2.81
CA ARG A 13 9.12 -4.97 2.62
C ARG A 13 9.80 -5.41 3.91
N GLU A 14 10.27 -4.47 4.73
CA GLU A 14 10.89 -4.74 6.02
C GLU A 14 9.89 -5.33 7.04
N ILE A 15 8.71 -4.72 7.15
CA ILE A 15 7.66 -5.15 8.09
C ILE A 15 7.15 -6.55 7.73
N PHE A 16 6.91 -6.81 6.44
CA PHE A 16 6.36 -8.07 5.96
C PHE A 16 7.42 -9.05 5.42
N LYS A 17 8.67 -8.94 5.89
CA LYS A 17 9.82 -9.72 5.38
C LYS A 17 9.67 -11.24 5.45
N GLU A 18 8.75 -11.76 6.28
CA GLU A 18 8.49 -13.19 6.41
C GLU A 18 7.57 -13.74 5.30
N PHE A 19 6.89 -12.85 4.56
CA PHE A 19 5.97 -13.21 3.50
C PHE A 19 6.62 -13.06 2.11
N GLU A 20 6.10 -13.81 1.15
CA GLU A 20 6.44 -13.60 -0.26
C GLU A 20 5.73 -12.35 -0.77
N VAL A 21 6.47 -11.46 -1.43
CA VAL A 21 5.91 -10.25 -2.02
C VAL A 21 5.29 -10.60 -3.37
N ILE A 22 3.97 -10.48 -3.49
CA ILE A 22 3.26 -10.67 -4.76
C ILE A 22 3.15 -9.36 -5.52
N GLU A 23 2.77 -8.27 -4.83
CA GLU A 23 2.68 -6.94 -5.42
C GLU A 23 2.90 -5.87 -4.35
N ILE A 24 3.65 -4.82 -4.68
CA ILE A 24 3.64 -3.55 -3.95
C ILE A 24 3.52 -2.45 -4.99
N ARG A 25 2.53 -1.56 -4.84
CA ARG A 25 2.33 -0.43 -5.74
C ARG A 25 1.56 0.70 -5.07
N LYS A 26 1.56 1.87 -5.71
CA LYS A 26 0.59 2.91 -5.39
C LYS A 26 -0.83 2.44 -5.69
N MET A 27 -1.80 2.92 -4.91
CA MET A 27 -3.21 2.71 -5.23
C MET A 27 -3.55 3.41 -6.56
N LYS A 28 -4.58 2.90 -7.24
CA LYS A 28 -5.17 3.62 -8.37
C LYS A 28 -6.02 4.75 -7.79
N GLN A 29 -5.99 5.93 -8.41
CA GLN A 29 -6.94 7.00 -8.05
C GLN A 29 -8.36 6.52 -8.36
N ILE A 30 -9.28 6.67 -7.41
CA ILE A 30 -10.70 6.37 -7.59
C ILE A 30 -11.51 7.61 -7.23
N GLU A 31 -12.22 8.15 -8.21
CA GLU A 31 -13.14 9.27 -8.00
C GLU A 31 -14.36 8.82 -7.19
N GLN A 32 -14.78 9.64 -6.23
CA GLN A 32 -15.95 9.38 -5.38
C GLN A 32 -17.19 10.10 -5.91
N PRO A 33 -18.41 9.54 -5.70
CA PRO A 33 -18.71 8.34 -4.92
C PRO A 33 -18.42 7.03 -5.69
N ASN A 34 -17.76 6.09 -5.02
CA ASN A 34 -17.48 4.75 -5.56
C ASN A 34 -17.57 3.70 -4.45
N THR A 35 -17.84 2.45 -4.83
CA THR A 35 -17.82 1.31 -3.88
C THR A 35 -16.41 0.97 -3.39
N MET A 36 -15.38 1.46 -4.09
CA MET A 36 -13.98 1.24 -3.79
C MET A 36 -13.29 2.57 -3.43
N PHE A 37 -12.22 2.47 -2.66
CA PHE A 37 -11.36 3.60 -2.30
C PHE A 37 -10.00 3.47 -2.97
N GLY A 38 -9.41 4.59 -3.38
CA GLY A 38 -8.07 4.61 -3.94
C GLY A 38 -7.55 6.03 -4.12
N GLU A 39 -6.39 6.29 -3.53
CA GLU A 39 -5.69 7.57 -3.63
C GLU A 39 -4.26 7.31 -4.11
N SER A 40 -3.86 7.97 -5.20
CA SER A 40 -2.58 7.70 -5.87
C SER A 40 -1.34 7.93 -5.00
N PHE A 41 -1.45 8.67 -3.90
CA PHE A 41 -0.36 8.86 -2.94
C PHE A 41 -0.22 7.72 -1.91
N LEU A 42 -1.24 6.89 -1.73
CA LEU A 42 -1.23 5.76 -0.80
C LEU A 42 -0.63 4.50 -1.42
N TRP A 43 -0.11 3.63 -0.56
CA TRP A 43 0.43 2.32 -0.93
C TRP A 43 -0.59 1.22 -0.70
N THR A 44 -0.55 0.19 -1.55
CA THR A 44 -1.20 -1.09 -1.33
C THR A 44 -0.21 -2.22 -1.64
N ALA A 45 -0.34 -3.32 -0.92
CA ALA A 45 0.56 -4.45 -1.05
C ALA A 45 -0.19 -5.77 -0.85
N LEU A 46 0.17 -6.77 -1.65
CA LEU A 46 -0.30 -8.13 -1.54
C LEU A 46 0.87 -9.03 -1.18
N PHE A 47 0.73 -9.76 -0.09
CA PHE A 47 1.73 -10.69 0.43
C PHE A 47 1.12 -12.08 0.55
N LYS A 48 1.94 -13.12 0.34
CA LYS A 48 1.53 -14.52 0.47
C LYS A 48 2.31 -15.19 1.60
N LYS A 49 1.60 -15.90 2.49
CA LYS A 49 2.24 -16.74 3.50
C LYS A 49 2.89 -17.94 2.82
N LYS A 50 4.13 -18.24 3.22
CA LYS A 50 4.86 -19.42 2.76
C LYS A 50 4.17 -20.71 3.20
#